data_AF-A0A542MAX0-F1
#
_entry.id   AF-A0A542MAX0-F1
#
_cell.length_a   1.000
_cell.length_b   1.000
_cell.length_c   1.000
_cell.angle_alpha   90.00
_cell.angle_beta   90.00
_cell.angle_gamma   90.00
#
_symmetry.space_group_name_H-M   'P 1'
#
loop_
_entity.id
_entity.type
_entity.pdbx_description
1 polymer ?
#
loop_
_entity_poly.entity_id
_entity_poly.type
_entity_poly.pdbx_seq_one_letter_code
_entity_poly.pdbx_strand_id
1 'polypeptide(L)'
;MLPFRVCNALEPGFENWIRQQGDRIVVRRVHFPYTGPNDPEAHLYLTLEALGKVDQMHAKIFKAVHVDRIRLNKDEAIIDWVAKNGIDRATFLNAWNSFGVNTKLRQLARITAAYGIDSAPALVIDGRYMTSPAAVGAKLAPRDRAALFDATLQVATVLVDKAAQSK
;
A
#
# COMPACT_ATOMS: atom_id res chain seq x y z
N MET A 1 -14.87 -8.16 -4.21
CA MET A 1 -13.59 -8.06 -4.97
C MET A 1 -12.58 -7.47 -4.02
N LEU A 2 -11.56 -8.22 -3.59
CA LEU A 2 -10.57 -7.72 -2.63
C LEU A 2 -9.83 -6.53 -3.26
N PRO A 3 -9.76 -5.38 -2.59
CA PRO A 3 -9.27 -4.13 -3.16
C PRO A 3 -7.79 -4.19 -3.62
N PHE A 4 -7.04 -5.16 -3.11
CA PHE A 4 -5.61 -5.35 -3.40
C PHE A 4 -5.23 -5.75 -4.83
N ARG A 5 -6.16 -6.18 -5.70
CA ARG A 5 -5.77 -6.73 -7.02
C ARG A 5 -5.03 -5.73 -7.92
N VAL A 6 -5.42 -4.46 -7.89
CA VAL A 6 -4.78 -3.42 -8.72
C VAL A 6 -3.44 -3.03 -8.13
N CYS A 7 -3.35 -2.88 -6.79
CA CYS A 7 -2.08 -2.64 -6.09
C CYS A 7 -1.08 -3.78 -6.34
N ASN A 8 -1.50 -5.04 -6.22
CA ASN A 8 -0.67 -6.21 -6.51
C ASN A 8 -0.10 -6.18 -7.93
N ALA A 9 -0.91 -5.77 -8.91
CA ALA A 9 -0.50 -5.76 -10.30
C ALA A 9 0.49 -4.61 -10.61
N LEU A 10 0.43 -3.51 -9.87
CA LEU A 10 1.37 -2.40 -9.96
C LEU A 10 2.70 -2.70 -9.24
N GLU A 11 2.67 -3.45 -8.14
CA GLU A 11 3.80 -3.61 -7.21
C GLU A 11 5.13 -4.02 -7.88
N PRO A 12 5.19 -5.01 -8.80
CA PRO A 12 6.46 -5.37 -9.45
C PRO A 12 7.08 -4.22 -10.25
N GLY A 13 6.24 -3.47 -10.97
CA GLY A 13 6.67 -2.30 -11.74
C GLY A 13 7.08 -1.15 -10.82
N PHE A 14 6.34 -0.93 -9.74
CA PHE A 14 6.66 0.07 -8.73
C PHE A 14 7.99 -0.22 -8.03
N GLU A 15 8.23 -1.46 -7.60
CA GLU A 15 9.52 -1.88 -7.03
C GLU A 15 10.70 -1.67 -7.97
N ASN A 16 10.50 -1.93 -9.26
CA ASN A 16 11.52 -1.64 -10.26
C ASN A 16 11.75 -0.12 -10.42
N TRP A 17 10.69 0.67 -10.44
CA TRP A 17 10.77 2.13 -10.50
C TRP A 17 11.49 2.71 -9.28
N ILE A 18 11.21 2.23 -8.06
CA ILE A 18 11.92 2.65 -6.84
C ILE A 18 13.42 2.41 -6.99
N ARG A 19 13.81 1.21 -7.42
CA ARG A 19 15.23 0.86 -7.65
C ARG A 19 15.90 1.78 -8.67
N GLN A 20 15.19 2.19 -9.72
CA GLN A 20 15.70 3.12 -10.73
C GLN A 20 15.84 4.56 -10.21
N GLN A 21 14.96 5.00 -9.31
CA GLN A 21 15.05 6.33 -8.70
C GLN A 21 16.21 6.44 -7.70
N GLY A 22 16.61 5.33 -7.07
CA GLY A 22 17.76 5.29 -6.17
C GLY A 22 17.59 6.22 -4.96
N ASP A 23 18.64 6.97 -4.63
CA ASP A 23 18.69 7.91 -3.50
C ASP A 23 17.91 9.21 -3.73
N ARG A 24 17.35 9.42 -4.93
CA ARG A 24 16.54 10.59 -5.27
C ARG A 24 15.23 10.67 -4.50
N ILE A 25 14.75 9.54 -3.97
CA ILE A 25 13.46 9.45 -3.29
C ILE A 25 13.55 8.66 -1.98
N VAL A 26 12.63 8.96 -1.07
CA VAL A 26 12.33 8.10 0.08
C VAL A 26 10.88 7.66 -0.05
N VAL A 27 10.66 6.34 -0.07
CA VAL A 27 9.32 5.78 -0.26
C VAL A 27 8.67 5.48 1.08
N ARG A 28 7.42 5.91 1.22
CA ARG A 28 6.55 5.54 2.33
C ARG A 28 5.28 4.92 1.78
N ARG A 29 4.97 3.72 2.25
CA ARG A 29 3.74 3.01 1.92
C ARG A 29 2.68 3.31 2.97
N VAL A 30 1.52 3.76 2.53
CA VAL A 30 0.37 4.03 3.39
C VAL A 30 -0.78 3.18 2.89
N HIS A 31 -1.32 2.33 3.76
CA HIS A 31 -2.44 1.48 3.37
C HIS A 31 -3.73 2.30 3.25
N PHE A 32 -4.51 2.06 2.21
CA PHE A 32 -5.80 2.71 2.01
C PHE A 32 -6.91 1.92 2.75
N PRO A 33 -7.58 2.50 3.76
CA PRO A 33 -8.52 1.75 4.60
C PRO A 33 -9.91 1.62 3.94
N TYR A 34 -10.08 0.62 3.09
CA TYR A 34 -11.30 0.44 2.27
C TYR A 34 -12.58 0.20 3.09
N THR A 35 -12.46 -0.42 4.27
CA THR A 35 -13.59 -0.73 5.15
C THR A 35 -13.73 0.24 6.32
N GLY A 36 -12.94 1.33 6.33
CA GLY A 36 -13.05 2.42 7.30
C GLY A 36 -11.99 2.38 8.41
N PRO A 37 -12.21 3.11 9.53
CA PRO A 37 -11.17 3.35 10.55
C PRO A 37 -10.65 2.13 11.29
N ASN A 38 -11.33 0.98 11.18
CA ASN A 38 -10.94 -0.29 11.80
C ASN A 38 -10.66 -1.36 10.72
N ASP A 39 -10.17 -0.94 9.56
CA ASP A 39 -9.92 -1.84 8.44
C ASP A 39 -8.91 -2.94 8.85
N PRO A 40 -9.31 -4.24 8.84
CA PRO A 40 -8.45 -5.31 9.34
C PRO A 40 -7.18 -5.50 8.50
N GLU A 41 -7.27 -5.25 7.19
CA GLU A 41 -6.15 -5.39 6.26
C GLU A 41 -5.13 -4.26 6.47
N ALA A 42 -5.61 -3.05 6.76
CA ALA A 42 -4.80 -1.92 7.20
C ALA A 42 -4.10 -2.19 8.54
N HIS A 43 -4.84 -2.75 9.50
CA HIS A 43 -4.32 -3.10 10.81
C HIS A 43 -3.22 -4.17 10.71
N LEU A 44 -3.42 -5.18 9.87
CA LEU A 44 -2.39 -6.17 9.53
C LEU A 44 -1.11 -5.50 9.00
N TYR A 45 -1.24 -4.63 7.99
CA TYR A 45 -0.08 -3.96 7.41
C TYR A 45 0.69 -3.15 8.45
N LEU A 46 0.00 -2.32 9.25
CA LEU A 46 0.61 -1.48 10.27
C LEU A 46 1.25 -2.30 11.40
N THR A 47 0.66 -3.43 11.74
CA THR A 47 1.23 -4.35 12.74
C THR A 47 2.53 -4.97 12.24
N LEU A 48 2.56 -5.40 10.97
CA LEU A 48 3.78 -5.93 10.34
C LEU A 48 4.86 -4.86 10.17
N GLU A 49 4.48 -3.62 9.87
CA GLU A 49 5.39 -2.47 9.85
C GLU A 49 6.03 -2.26 11.22
N ALA A 50 5.23 -2.23 12.29
CA ALA A 50 5.73 -2.08 13.65
C ALA A 50 6.68 -3.20 14.08
N LEU A 51 6.49 -4.41 13.54
CA LEU A 51 7.35 -5.58 13.81
C LEU A 51 8.58 -5.67 12.88
N GLY A 52 8.69 -4.81 11.86
CA GLY A 52 9.74 -4.93 10.83
C GLY A 52 9.62 -6.21 10.00
N LYS A 53 8.40 -6.70 9.79
CA LYS A 53 8.09 -7.99 9.15
C LYS A 53 7.40 -7.86 7.79
N VAL A 54 7.27 -6.64 7.26
CA VAL A 54 6.61 -6.40 5.97
C VAL A 54 7.29 -7.20 4.86
N ASP A 55 8.60 -7.06 4.65
CA ASP A 55 9.31 -7.74 3.56
C ASP A 55 9.18 -9.27 3.62
N GLN A 56 9.18 -9.83 4.83
CA GLN A 56 9.02 -11.26 5.07
C GLN A 56 7.60 -11.77 4.75
N MET A 57 6.58 -10.96 5.02
CA MET A 57 5.18 -11.40 5.05
C MET A 57 4.35 -10.90 3.86
N HIS A 58 4.74 -9.82 3.21
CA HIS A 58 3.96 -9.16 2.17
C HIS A 58 3.64 -10.13 1.03
N ALA A 59 4.65 -10.75 0.41
CA ALA A 59 4.45 -11.72 -0.66
C ALA A 59 3.58 -12.92 -0.24
N LYS A 60 3.72 -13.40 1.01
CA LYS A 60 2.92 -14.51 1.55
C LYS A 60 1.44 -14.13 1.68
N ILE A 61 1.16 -12.92 2.18
CA ILE A 61 -0.19 -12.39 2.33
C ILE A 61 -0.85 -12.24 0.97
N PHE A 62 -0.13 -11.68 -0.01
CA PHE A 62 -0.66 -11.52 -1.36
C PHE A 62 -0.97 -12.86 -2.02
N LYS A 63 -0.09 -13.85 -1.87
CA LYS A 63 -0.38 -15.22 -2.32
C LYS A 63 -1.62 -15.78 -1.60
N ALA A 64 -1.68 -15.68 -0.28
CA ALA A 64 -2.80 -16.20 0.50
C ALA A 64 -4.15 -15.62 0.05
N VAL A 65 -4.21 -14.31 -0.15
CA VAL A 65 -5.43 -13.58 -0.50
C VAL A 65 -5.81 -13.76 -1.98
N HIS A 66 -4.84 -13.72 -2.90
CA HIS A 66 -5.11 -13.70 -4.34
C HIS A 66 -5.06 -15.05 -5.02
N VAL A 67 -4.16 -15.94 -4.58
CA VAL A 67 -3.97 -17.28 -5.14
C VAL A 67 -4.78 -18.28 -4.33
N ASP A 68 -4.53 -18.34 -3.02
CA ASP A 68 -5.09 -19.39 -2.15
C ASP A 68 -6.51 -19.06 -1.67
N ARG A 69 -7.00 -17.85 -1.98
CA ARG A 69 -8.35 -17.34 -1.66
C ARG A 69 -8.69 -17.37 -0.18
N ILE A 70 -7.69 -17.25 0.68
CA ILE A 70 -7.85 -17.08 2.12
C ILE A 70 -8.42 -15.68 2.39
N ARG A 71 -9.50 -15.63 3.16
CA ARG A 71 -10.14 -14.36 3.55
C ARG A 71 -9.46 -13.80 4.80
N LEU A 72 -8.64 -12.78 4.62
CA LEU A 72 -7.94 -12.05 5.69
C LEU A 72 -8.63 -10.70 5.95
N ASN A 73 -9.94 -10.71 6.10
CA ASN A 73 -10.77 -9.51 6.25
C ASN A 73 -11.44 -9.41 7.63
N LYS A 74 -10.93 -10.17 8.60
CA LYS A 74 -11.37 -10.19 10.00
C LYS A 74 -10.14 -10.38 10.89
N ASP A 75 -10.13 -9.72 12.03
CA ASP A 75 -9.04 -9.73 12.98
C ASP A 75 -8.64 -11.16 13.38
N GLU A 76 -9.60 -12.01 13.76
CA GLU A 76 -9.30 -13.37 14.21
C GLU A 76 -8.66 -14.21 13.10
N ALA A 77 -9.18 -14.08 11.87
CA ALA A 77 -8.65 -14.78 10.71
C ALA A 77 -7.22 -14.34 10.39
N ILE A 78 -6.93 -13.05 10.54
CA ILE A 78 -5.59 -12.47 10.36
C ILE A 78 -4.64 -13.00 11.44
N ILE A 79 -5.01 -12.90 12.71
CA ILE A 79 -4.18 -13.32 13.85
C ILE A 79 -3.84 -14.80 13.72
N ASP A 80 -4.81 -15.65 13.41
CA ASP A 80 -4.59 -17.09 13.25
C ASP A 80 -3.72 -17.41 12.04
N TRP A 81 -3.91 -16.70 10.92
CA TRP A 81 -3.09 -16.90 9.72
C TRP A 81 -1.64 -16.47 9.97
N VAL A 82 -1.43 -15.32 10.61
CA VAL A 82 -0.08 -14.82 10.93
C VAL A 82 0.65 -15.76 11.89
N ALA A 83 -0.04 -16.30 12.90
CA ALA A 83 0.50 -17.31 13.80
C ALA A 83 0.97 -18.57 13.07
N LYS A 84 0.15 -19.09 12.15
CA LYS A 84 0.48 -20.25 11.30
C LYS A 84 1.65 -19.99 10.34
N ASN A 85 1.98 -18.73 10.07
CA ASN A 85 3.01 -18.32 9.12
C ASN A 85 4.30 -17.81 9.78
N GLY A 86 4.49 -18.10 11.08
CA GLY A 86 5.78 -17.99 11.76
C GLY A 86 5.99 -16.71 12.57
N ILE A 87 4.93 -15.95 12.86
CA ILE A 87 5.00 -14.87 13.87
C ILE A 87 4.31 -15.38 15.13
N ASP A 88 4.97 -15.31 16.28
CA ASP A 88 4.37 -15.68 17.56
C ASP A 88 3.08 -14.88 17.83
N ARG A 89 2.04 -15.58 18.30
CA ARG A 89 0.70 -15.00 18.49
C ARG A 89 0.70 -13.89 19.53
N ALA A 90 1.41 -14.09 20.65
CA ALA A 90 1.47 -13.09 21.72
C ALA A 90 2.22 -11.84 21.26
N THR A 91 3.33 -12.02 20.55
CA THR A 91 4.12 -10.95 19.94
C THR A 91 3.27 -10.14 18.95
N PHE A 92 2.52 -10.82 18.07
CA PHE A 92 1.64 -10.16 17.12
C PHE A 92 0.53 -9.38 17.83
N LEU A 93 -0.14 -9.98 18.80
CA LEU A 93 -1.21 -9.32 19.56
C LEU A 93 -0.72 -8.10 20.34
N ASN A 94 0.48 -8.15 20.89
CA ASN A 94 1.08 -7.00 21.58
C ASN A 94 1.28 -5.82 20.62
N ALA A 95 1.80 -6.08 19.41
CA ALA A 95 1.95 -5.04 18.39
C ALA A 95 0.59 -4.57 17.84
N TRP A 96 -0.32 -5.50 17.55
CA TRP A 96 -1.67 -5.24 17.07
C TRP A 96 -2.42 -4.28 17.98
N ASN A 97 -2.38 -4.53 19.29
CA ASN A 97 -3.07 -3.71 20.28
C ASN A 97 -2.27 -2.47 20.73
N SER A 98 -1.06 -2.26 20.21
CA SER A 98 -0.21 -1.16 20.63
C SER A 98 -0.84 0.20 20.32
N PHE A 99 -0.57 1.18 21.18
CA PHE A 99 -1.05 2.56 20.99
C PHE A 99 -0.61 3.15 19.65
N GLY A 100 0.64 2.87 19.24
CA GLY A 100 1.20 3.36 17.97
C GLY A 100 0.46 2.82 16.75
N VAL A 101 0.23 1.50 16.68
CA VAL A 101 -0.50 0.87 15.57
C VAL A 101 -1.94 1.38 15.52
N ASN A 102 -2.65 1.36 16.65
CA ASN A 102 -4.03 1.84 16.74
C ASN A 102 -4.18 3.33 16.38
N THR A 103 -3.20 4.15 16.73
CA THR A 103 -3.20 5.58 16.37
C THR A 103 -2.97 5.77 14.88
N LYS A 104 -2.01 5.07 14.28
CA LYS A 104 -1.79 5.12 12.82
C LYS A 104 -3.04 4.66 12.06
N LEU A 105 -3.67 3.58 12.50
CA LEU A 105 -4.87 3.01 11.87
C LEU A 105 -6.00 4.04 11.79
N ARG A 106 -6.32 4.69 12.91
CA ARG A 106 -7.34 5.76 12.97
C ARG A 106 -6.98 6.98 12.12
N GLN A 107 -5.69 7.23 11.89
CA GLN A 107 -5.22 8.38 11.08
C GLN A 107 -5.26 8.12 9.58
N LEU A 108 -5.29 6.86 9.11
CA LEU A 108 -5.21 6.54 7.69
C LEU A 108 -6.27 7.26 6.86
N ALA A 109 -7.54 7.21 7.29
CA ALA A 109 -8.64 7.86 6.57
C ALA A 109 -8.45 9.39 6.48
N ARG A 110 -7.91 10.02 7.53
CA ARG A 110 -7.60 11.45 7.53
C ARG A 110 -6.44 11.77 6.60
N ILE A 111 -5.41 10.92 6.57
CA ILE A 111 -4.24 11.09 5.69
C ILE A 111 -4.67 10.96 4.24
N THR A 112 -5.41 9.91 3.88
CA THR A 112 -5.87 9.71 2.50
C THR A 112 -6.79 10.83 2.06
N ALA A 113 -7.72 11.28 2.91
CA ALA A 113 -8.58 12.41 2.63
C ALA A 113 -7.81 13.74 2.46
N ALA A 114 -6.79 14.00 3.29
CA ALA A 114 -5.97 15.21 3.18
C ALA A 114 -5.20 15.30 1.84
N TYR A 115 -4.88 14.16 1.23
CA TYR A 115 -4.29 14.09 -0.10
C TYR A 115 -5.32 13.96 -1.24
N GLY A 116 -6.62 14.00 -0.94
CA GLY A 116 -7.68 13.82 -1.93
C GLY A 116 -7.69 12.43 -2.58
N ILE A 117 -7.21 11.41 -1.87
CA ILE A 117 -7.13 10.03 -2.36
C ILE A 117 -8.44 9.32 -2.00
N ASP A 118 -9.17 8.86 -3.02
CA ASP A 118 -10.42 8.10 -2.91
C ASP A 118 -10.27 6.62 -3.31
N SER A 119 -9.11 6.26 -3.87
CA SER A 119 -8.83 4.93 -4.41
C SER A 119 -7.33 4.64 -4.42
N ALA A 120 -6.98 3.37 -4.28
CA ALA A 120 -5.60 2.89 -4.44
C ALA A 120 -5.45 2.03 -5.71
N PRO A 121 -4.24 1.99 -6.32
CA PRO A 121 -3.03 2.68 -5.89
C PRO A 121 -3.03 4.17 -6.26
N ALA A 122 -2.44 5.00 -5.40
CA ALA A 122 -2.16 6.41 -5.65
C ALA A 122 -0.74 6.73 -5.16
N LEU A 123 -0.05 7.60 -5.89
CA LEU A 123 1.31 8.03 -5.60
C LEU A 123 1.30 9.53 -5.31
N VAL A 124 1.69 9.89 -4.09
CA VAL A 124 1.88 11.29 -3.69
C VAL A 124 3.37 11.61 -3.71
N ILE A 125 3.75 12.64 -4.47
CA ILE A 125 5.13 13.06 -4.64
C ILE A 125 5.36 14.37 -3.89
N ASP A 126 6.31 14.33 -2.95
CA ASP A 126 6.73 15.48 -2.13
C ASP A 126 5.59 16.18 -1.36
N GLY A 127 4.50 15.46 -1.09
CA GLY A 127 3.30 15.98 -0.43
C GLY A 127 2.51 17.02 -1.24
N ARG A 128 2.90 17.27 -2.50
CA ARG A 128 2.37 18.36 -3.34
C ARG A 128 1.68 17.87 -4.60
N TYR A 129 2.17 16.78 -5.18
CA TYR A 129 1.66 16.24 -6.45
C TYR A 129 1.07 14.85 -6.22
N MET A 130 0.08 14.49 -7.03
CA MET A 130 -0.54 13.16 -6.97
C MET A 130 -0.73 12.61 -8.39
N THR A 131 -0.47 11.31 -8.55
CA THR A 131 -0.83 10.54 -9.75
C THR A 131 -1.38 9.18 -9.36
N SER A 132 -2.22 8.60 -10.21
CA SER A 132 -2.78 7.27 -10.02
C SER A 132 -3.15 6.64 -11.36
N PRO A 133 -3.28 5.30 -11.45
CA PRO A 133 -3.81 4.66 -12.65
C PRO A 133 -5.21 5.15 -13.00
N ALA A 134 -6.03 5.50 -12.01
CA ALA A 134 -7.36 6.08 -12.26
C ALA A 134 -7.25 7.45 -12.96
N ALA A 135 -6.40 8.34 -12.45
CA ALA A 135 -6.19 9.68 -13.01
C ALA A 135 -5.60 9.62 -14.44
N VAL A 136 -4.62 8.74 -14.66
CA VAL A 136 -3.98 8.55 -15.97
C VAL A 136 -4.95 7.92 -16.96
N GLY A 137 -5.68 6.88 -16.54
CA GLY A 137 -6.66 6.18 -17.38
C GLY A 137 -7.78 7.10 -17.87
N ALA A 138 -8.23 8.03 -17.01
CA ALA A 138 -9.24 9.03 -17.37
C ALA A 138 -8.79 10.03 -18.45
N LYS A 139 -7.47 10.14 -18.71
CA LYS A 139 -6.91 11.09 -19.68
C LYS A 139 -6.34 10.44 -20.93
N LEU A 140 -5.64 9.32 -20.79
CA LEU A 140 -4.79 8.77 -21.87
C LEU A 140 -5.36 7.53 -22.58
N ALA A 141 -6.51 7.00 -22.13
CA ALA A 141 -7.15 5.79 -22.68
C ALA A 141 -6.14 4.68 -23.11
N PRO A 142 -5.27 4.22 -22.19
CA PRO A 142 -4.20 3.28 -22.52
C PRO A 142 -4.75 1.94 -23.01
N ARG A 143 -4.00 1.29 -23.91
CA ARG A 143 -4.41 0.07 -24.62
C ARG A 143 -4.70 -1.11 -23.68
N ASP A 144 -3.91 -1.22 -22.63
CA ASP A 144 -4.02 -2.28 -21.63
C ASP A 144 -3.54 -1.81 -20.26
N ARG A 145 -3.63 -2.71 -19.27
CA ARG A 145 -3.26 -2.42 -17.87
C ARG A 145 -1.76 -2.21 -17.69
N ALA A 146 -0.91 -2.92 -18.44
CA ALA A 146 0.53 -2.76 -18.32
C ALA A 146 0.94 -1.37 -18.80
N ALA A 147 0.44 -0.97 -19.97
CA ALA A 147 0.63 0.37 -20.51
C ALA A 147 0.09 1.47 -19.58
N LEU A 148 -1.03 1.22 -18.89
CA LEU A 148 -1.55 2.15 -17.88
C LEU A 148 -0.58 2.34 -16.70
N PHE A 149 -0.02 1.25 -16.18
CA PHE A 149 0.91 1.32 -15.05
C PHE A 149 2.24 1.95 -15.44
N ASP A 150 2.77 1.62 -16.62
CA ASP A 150 3.97 2.24 -17.15
C ASP A 150 3.79 3.75 -17.31
N ALA A 151 2.66 4.18 -17.91
CA ALA A 151 2.33 5.59 -18.03
C ALA A 151 2.18 6.28 -16.65
N THR A 152 1.60 5.59 -15.68
CA THR A 152 1.47 6.11 -14.31
C THR A 152 2.84 6.35 -13.66
N LEU A 153 3.77 5.41 -13.80
CA LEU A 153 5.12 5.52 -13.26
C LEU A 153 5.97 6.55 -14.02
N GLN A 154 5.76 6.71 -15.33
CA GLN A 154 6.37 7.80 -16.12
C GLN A 154 5.91 9.17 -15.63
N VAL A 155 4.61 9.36 -15.39
CA VAL A 155 4.08 10.59 -14.77
C VAL A 155 4.70 10.81 -13.40
N ALA A 156 4.84 9.76 -12.58
CA ALA A 156 5.48 9.86 -11.27
C ALA A 156 6.94 10.35 -11.37
N THR A 157 7.72 9.84 -12.33
CA THR A 157 9.10 10.33 -12.60
C THR A 157 9.11 11.82 -12.92
N VAL A 158 8.23 12.28 -13.81
CA VAL A 158 8.15 13.71 -14.18
C VAL A 158 7.80 14.58 -12.96
N LEU A 159 6.91 14.10 -12.10
CA LEU A 159 6.53 14.80 -10.86
C LEU A 159 7.68 14.84 -9.85
N VAL A 160 8.51 13.78 -9.76
CA VAL A 160 9.72 13.77 -8.93
C VAL A 160 10.72 14.81 -9.44
N ASP A 161 10.97 14.85 -10.76
CA ASP A 161 11.86 15.84 -11.37
C ASP A 161 11.38 17.27 -11.10
N LYS A 162 10.07 17.52 -11.27
CA LYS A 162 9.44 18.81 -10.98
C LYS A 162 9.57 19.20 -9.51
N ALA A 163 9.36 18.27 -8.59
CA ALA A 163 9.48 18.51 -7.16
C ALA A 163 10.92 18.88 -6.76
N ALA A 164 11.91 18.22 -7.37
CA ALA A 164 13.33 18.49 -7.13
C ALA A 164 13.78 19.86 -7.64
N GLN A 165 13.25 20.33 -8.77
CA GLN A 165 13.55 21.65 -9.35
C GLN A 165 12.92 22.82 -8.56
N SER A 166 11.95 22.54 -7.69
CA SER A 166 11.21 23.55 -6.93
C SER A 166 11.74 23.74 -5.50
N LYS A 167 12.95 23.27 -5.22
CA LYS A 167 13.69 23.43 -3.95
C LYS A 167 14.86 24.37 -4.17
#